data_AF-A0A957RK87-F1
#
_entry.id   AF-A0A957RK87-F1
#
_cell.length_a   1.000
_cell.length_b   1.000
_cell.length_c   1.000
_cell.angle_alpha   90.00
_cell.angle_beta   90.00
_cell.angle_gamma   90.00
#
_symmetry.space_group_name_H-M   'P 1'
#
loop_
_entity.id
_entity.type
_entity.pdbx_description
1 polymer ?
#
loop_
_entity_poly.entity_id
_entity_poly.type
_entity_poly.pdbx_seq_one_letter_code
_entity_poly.pdbx_strand_id
1 'polypeptide(L)'
;GALHVRREAGKLLNLERCIEENPVAGAIGVGHTRWATHGPPSQRNAHPHSSPDGDLVVVQNGIVENFLELRNDLERAGYLFRSDTDTEVIVHLIHRHYHNG
;
A
#
# COMPACT_ATOMS: atom_id res chain seq x y z
N GLY A 1 -11.88 6.86 -13.34
CA GLY A 1 -10.48 7.26 -13.61
C GLY A 1 -9.58 6.11 -13.28
N ALA A 2 -8.36 6.04 -13.82
CA ALA A 2 -7.41 4.98 -13.48
C ALA A 2 -6.57 5.38 -12.27
N LEU A 3 -6.28 4.41 -11.39
CA LEU A 3 -5.37 4.59 -10.27
C LEU A 3 -3.93 4.29 -10.70
N HIS A 4 -3.00 5.15 -10.31
CA HIS A 4 -1.59 5.04 -10.68
C HIS A 4 -0.73 5.13 -9.41
N VAL A 5 0.18 4.16 -9.23
CA VAL A 5 1.11 4.11 -8.10
C VAL A 5 2.54 4.18 -8.59
N ARG A 6 3.34 5.04 -7.94
CA ARG A 6 4.80 5.08 -8.04
C ARG A 6 5.36 5.02 -6.63
N ARG A 7 6.36 4.17 -6.44
CA ARG A 7 6.99 3.92 -5.14
C ARG A 7 8.45 3.63 -5.40
N GLU A 8 9.31 4.07 -4.49
CA GLU A 8 10.72 3.76 -4.52
C GLU A 8 11.27 3.52 -3.12
N ALA A 9 12.30 2.69 -3.04
CA ALA A 9 13.06 2.52 -1.80
C ALA A 9 14.15 3.59 -1.69
N GLY A 10 14.52 3.92 -0.45
CA GLY A 10 15.59 4.87 -0.17
C GLY A 10 15.11 6.31 -0.13
N LYS A 11 15.92 7.22 -0.67
CA LYS A 11 15.69 8.67 -0.57
C LYS A 11 14.62 9.14 -1.55
N LEU A 12 13.97 10.26 -1.22
CA LEU A 12 12.92 10.87 -2.03
C LEU A 12 13.33 11.13 -3.50
N LEU A 13 14.61 11.47 -3.73
CA LEU A 13 15.17 11.68 -5.06
C LEU A 13 14.96 10.49 -6.01
N ASN A 14 14.93 9.26 -5.48
CA ASN A 14 14.65 8.07 -6.30
C ASN A 14 13.21 8.10 -6.83
N LEU A 15 12.25 8.49 -5.99
CA LEU A 15 10.85 8.62 -6.37
C LEU A 15 10.64 9.79 -7.34
N GLU A 16 11.32 10.92 -7.11
CA GLU A 16 11.28 12.07 -8.04
C GLU A 16 11.69 11.65 -9.45
N ARG A 17 12.85 11.00 -9.58
CA ARG A 17 13.32 10.46 -10.88
C ARG A 17 12.34 9.44 -11.47
N CYS A 18 11.78 8.55 -10.65
CA CYS A 18 10.80 7.55 -11.11
C CYS A 18 9.54 8.22 -11.71
N ILE A 19 9.08 9.33 -11.11
CA ILE A 19 7.93 10.09 -11.60
C ILE A 19 8.30 10.88 -12.86
N GLU A 20 9.50 11.45 -12.95
CA GLU A 20 9.97 12.10 -14.19
C GLU A 20 10.04 11.13 -15.37
N GLU A 21 10.57 9.92 -15.14
CA GLU A 21 10.67 8.87 -16.16
C GLU A 21 9.31 8.25 -16.50
N ASN A 22 8.41 8.12 -15.53
CA ASN A 22 7.09 7.51 -15.68
C ASN A 22 5.99 8.40 -15.07
N PRO A 23 5.61 9.51 -15.74
CA PRO A 23 4.68 10.50 -15.21
C PRO A 23 3.36 9.91 -14.76
N VAL A 24 2.77 10.53 -13.74
CA VAL A 24 1.45 10.20 -13.20
C VAL A 24 0.50 11.36 -13.48
N ALA A 25 -0.72 11.05 -13.91
CA ALA A 25 -1.76 12.04 -14.16
C ALA A 25 -3.01 11.74 -13.32
N GLY A 26 -3.63 12.79 -12.79
CA GLY A 26 -4.85 12.69 -11.97
C GLY A 26 -5.19 14.03 -11.32
N ALA A 27 -6.44 14.17 -10.87
CA ALA A 27 -6.89 15.37 -10.15
C ALA A 27 -6.66 15.29 -8.63
N ILE A 28 -6.35 14.10 -8.12
CA ILE A 28 -6.18 13.81 -6.69
C ILE A 28 -4.87 13.02 -6.53
N GLY A 29 -4.06 13.38 -5.54
CA GLY A 29 -2.81 12.71 -5.24
C GLY A 29 -2.60 12.51 -3.75
N VAL A 30 -1.95 11.40 -3.40
CA VAL A 30 -1.49 11.10 -2.03
C VAL A 30 -0.04 10.63 -2.11
N GLY A 31 0.79 11.09 -1.17
CA GLY A 31 2.20 10.72 -1.07
C GLY A 31 2.57 10.33 0.37
N HIS A 32 3.62 9.54 0.53
CA HIS A 32 4.06 9.08 1.84
C HIS A 32 5.57 8.87 1.89
N THR A 33 6.17 9.27 3.00
CA THR A 33 7.54 8.89 3.38
C THR A 33 7.48 7.97 4.58
N ARG A 34 8.11 6.80 4.46
CA ARG A 34 7.94 5.71 5.41
C ARG A 34 9.19 5.48 6.24
N TRP A 35 9.05 5.51 7.57
CA TRP A 35 10.01 4.88 8.48
C TRP A 35 9.57 3.43 8.72
N ALA A 36 10.42 2.46 8.36
CA ALA A 36 10.06 1.05 8.41
C ALA A 36 9.98 0.52 9.85
N THR A 37 8.80 0.03 10.25
CA THR A 37 8.55 -0.73 11.49
C THR A 37 8.42 -2.22 11.20
N HIS A 38 7.54 -2.58 10.26
CA HIS A 38 7.37 -3.94 9.73
C HIS A 38 7.89 -4.07 8.30
N GLY A 39 8.69 -5.11 8.03
CA GLY A 39 9.30 -5.35 6.72
C GLY A 39 10.48 -4.42 6.40
N PRO A 40 11.49 -4.89 5.65
CA PRO A 40 12.64 -4.07 5.29
C PRO A 40 12.23 -2.90 4.38
N PRO A 41 12.99 -1.78 4.39
CA PRO A 41 12.84 -0.73 3.40
C PRO A 41 13.00 -1.30 1.99
N SER A 42 11.91 -1.35 1.23
CA SER A 42 11.88 -1.89 -0.13
C SER A 42 10.73 -1.26 -0.90
N GLN A 43 10.79 -1.31 -2.23
CA GLN A 43 9.75 -0.74 -3.10
C GLN A 43 8.36 -1.35 -2.82
N ARG A 44 8.30 -2.67 -2.56
CA ARG A 44 7.04 -3.37 -2.23
C ARG A 44 6.41 -2.95 -0.90
N ASN A 45 7.25 -2.58 0.07
CA ASN A 45 6.85 -2.18 1.42
C ASN A 45 6.68 -0.66 1.56
N ALA A 46 6.98 0.12 0.51
CA ALA A 46 6.65 1.54 0.48
C ALA A 46 5.14 1.72 0.33
N HIS A 47 4.60 2.76 0.94
CA HIS A 47 3.20 3.14 0.74
C HIS A 47 3.08 3.96 -0.55
N PRO A 48 1.90 3.99 -1.20
CA PRO A 48 0.64 3.35 -0.81
C PRO A 48 0.58 1.83 -1.07
N HIS A 49 -0.26 1.14 -0.29
CA HIS A 49 -0.70 -0.23 -0.59
C HIS A 49 -2.04 -0.21 -1.33
N SER A 50 -2.16 -1.06 -2.36
CA SER A 50 -3.36 -1.17 -3.20
C SER A 50 -4.20 -2.37 -2.82
N SER A 51 -5.50 -2.25 -3.03
CA SER A 51 -6.47 -3.36 -3.00
C SER A 51 -6.23 -4.36 -4.15
N PRO A 52 -6.79 -5.59 -4.07
CA PRO A 52 -6.61 -6.61 -5.10
C PRO A 52 -7.08 -6.21 -6.50
N ASP A 53 -8.19 -5.49 -6.60
CA ASP A 53 -8.77 -4.97 -7.85
C ASP A 53 -8.08 -3.67 -8.33
N GLY A 54 -7.33 -3.00 -7.46
CA GLY A 54 -6.57 -1.80 -7.78
C GLY A 54 -7.36 -0.49 -7.68
N ASP A 55 -8.59 -0.53 -7.17
CA ASP A 55 -9.47 0.64 -7.10
C ASP A 55 -9.28 1.47 -5.82
N LEU A 56 -8.69 0.87 -4.79
CA LEU A 56 -8.40 1.49 -3.49
C LEU A 56 -6.90 1.52 -3.20
N VAL A 57 -6.44 2.60 -2.56
CA VAL A 57 -5.10 2.73 -1.99
C VAL A 57 -5.13 3.31 -0.58
N VAL A 58 -4.16 2.88 0.24
CA VAL A 58 -3.97 3.37 1.61
C VAL A 58 -2.52 3.77 1.85
N VAL A 59 -2.35 4.92 2.49
CA VAL A 59 -1.13 5.29 3.22
C VAL A 59 -1.45 5.34 4.70
N GLN A 60 -0.51 4.96 5.55
CA GLN A 60 -0.72 4.93 7.01
C GLN A 60 0.52 5.44 7.75
N ASN A 61 0.26 6.21 8.81
CA ASN A 61 1.22 6.55 9.85
C ASN A 61 0.72 5.91 11.14
N GLY A 62 1.53 5.03 11.73
CA GLY A 62 1.17 4.30 12.95
C GLY A 62 1.58 2.83 12.84
N ILE A 63 1.03 2.02 13.73
CA ILE A 63 1.24 0.56 13.74
C ILE A 63 -0.12 -0.12 13.92
N VAL A 64 -0.38 -1.18 13.15
CA VAL A 64 -1.51 -2.09 13.41
C VAL A 64 -1.00 -3.25 14.26
N GLU A 65 -1.27 -3.21 15.56
CA GLU A 65 -0.65 -4.14 16.52
C GLU A 65 -1.08 -5.60 16.33
N ASN A 66 -2.31 -5.83 15.86
CA ASN A 66 -2.87 -7.16 15.60
C ASN A 66 -2.78 -7.60 14.12
N PHE A 67 -1.87 -7.02 13.32
CA PHE A 67 -1.85 -7.26 11.88
C PHE A 67 -1.60 -8.73 11.50
N LEU A 68 -0.87 -9.52 12.29
CA LEU A 68 -0.65 -10.94 12.01
C LEU A 68 -1.94 -11.75 12.06
N GLU A 69 -2.78 -11.50 13.07
CA GLU A 69 -4.09 -12.14 13.19
C GLU A 69 -4.98 -11.76 12.00
N LEU A 70 -5.05 -10.46 11.69
CA LEU A 70 -5.82 -9.94 10.56
C LEU A 70 -5.33 -10.50 9.21
N ARG A 71 -4.01 -10.60 9.03
CA ARG A 71 -3.39 -11.16 7.82
C ARG A 71 -3.77 -12.62 7.64
N ASN A 72 -3.65 -13.42 8.69
CA ASN A 72 -4.02 -14.84 8.64
C ASN A 72 -5.51 -15.02 8.30
N ASP A 73 -6.39 -14.18 8.85
CA ASP A 73 -7.82 -14.20 8.54
C ASP A 73 -8.12 -13.85 7.09
N LEU A 74 -7.43 -12.83 6.56
CA LEU A 74 -7.57 -12.41 5.17
C LEU A 74 -6.98 -13.43 4.20
N GLU A 75 -5.83 -14.03 4.51
CA GLU A 75 -5.23 -15.11 3.72
C GLU A 75 -6.16 -16.34 3.66
N ARG A 76 -6.78 -16.72 4.79
CA ARG A 76 -7.82 -17.77 4.81
C ARG A 76 -9.05 -17.42 3.98
N ALA A 77 -9.36 -16.13 3.86
CA ALA A 77 -10.42 -15.63 3.00
C ALA A 77 -10.01 -15.46 1.52
N GLY A 78 -8.78 -15.83 1.15
CA GLY A 78 -8.29 -15.82 -0.23
C GLY A 78 -7.54 -14.56 -0.67
N TYR A 79 -7.23 -13.63 0.24
CA TYR A 79 -6.43 -12.45 -0.09
C TYR A 79 -4.95 -12.80 -0.25
N LEU A 80 -4.33 -12.27 -1.30
CA LEU A 80 -2.90 -12.41 -1.56
C LEU A 80 -2.15 -11.16 -1.11
N PHE A 81 -1.28 -11.29 -0.12
CA PHE A 81 -0.42 -10.19 0.34
C PHE A 81 0.84 -10.09 -0.53
N ARG A 82 1.21 -8.85 -0.88
CA ARG A 82 2.36 -8.51 -1.73
C ARG A 82 3.44 -7.76 -0.97
N SER A 83 3.23 -7.51 0.32
CA SER A 83 4.16 -6.82 1.21
C SER A 83 4.23 -7.49 2.58
N ASP A 84 5.21 -7.04 3.35
CA ASP A 84 5.45 -7.50 4.72
C ASP A 84 4.89 -6.49 5.75
N THR A 85 4.16 -5.48 5.29
CA THR A 85 3.71 -4.38 6.15
C THR A 85 2.40 -4.71 6.82
N ASP A 86 2.26 -4.20 8.03
CA ASP A 86 1.00 -4.12 8.75
C ASP A 86 -0.05 -3.27 8.02
N THR A 87 0.37 -2.31 7.19
CA THR A 87 -0.56 -1.43 6.45
C THR A 87 -1.37 -2.15 5.39
N GLU A 88 -0.84 -3.21 4.77
CA GLU A 88 -1.57 -3.93 3.71
C GLU A 88 -2.86 -4.60 4.22
N VAL A 89 -2.93 -4.95 5.51
CA VAL A 89 -4.17 -5.50 6.10
C VAL A 89 -5.31 -4.47 6.05
N ILE A 90 -4.99 -3.17 6.16
CA ILE A 90 -5.98 -2.09 6.17
C ILE A 90 -6.69 -2.03 4.82
N VAL A 91 -5.94 -1.99 3.71
CA VAL A 91 -6.54 -1.88 2.37
C VAL A 91 -7.33 -3.13 2.01
N HIS A 92 -6.89 -4.32 2.44
CA HIS A 92 -7.62 -5.57 2.27
C HIS A 92 -8.93 -5.61 3.09
N LEU A 93 -8.91 -5.14 4.33
CA LEU A 93 -10.12 -5.03 5.15
C LEU A 93 -11.12 -4.04 4.54
N ILE A 94 -10.67 -2.85 4.12
CA ILE A 94 -11.55 -1.87 3.45
C ILE A 94 -12.15 -2.49 2.19
N HIS A 95 -11.34 -3.11 1.33
CA HIS A 95 -11.83 -3.81 0.14
C HIS A 95 -12.87 -4.88 0.49
N ARG A 96 -12.62 -5.69 1.53
CA ARG A 96 -13.57 -6.71 2.00
C ARG A 96 -14.92 -6.11 2.39
N HIS A 97 -14.92 -5.00 3.11
CA HIS A 97 -16.15 -4.35 3.56
C HIS A 97 -16.86 -3.59 2.44
N TYR A 98 -16.10 -3.00 1.51
CA TYR A 98 -16.64 -2.26 0.38
C TYR A 98 -17.42 -3.15 -0.61
N HIS A 99 -16.96 -4.39 -0.82
CA HIS A 99 -17.60 -5.34 -1.74
C HIS A 99 -18.64 -6.27 -1.10
N ASN A 100 -18.69 -6.36 0.23
CA ASN A 100 -19.68 -7.18 0.95
C ASN A 100 -20.88 -6.37 1.49
N GLY A 101 -20.99 -5.09 1.12
CA GLY A 101 -22.16 -4.24 1.36
C GLY A 101 -22.99 -4.09 0.09
#